data_AF-A0A1Q4XY69-F1
#
_entry.id   AF-A0A1Q4XY69-F1
#
_cell.length_a   1.000
_cell.length_b   1.000
_cell.length_c   1.000
_cell.angle_alpha   90.00
_cell.angle_beta   90.00
_cell.angle_gamma   90.00
#
_symmetry.space_group_name_H-M   'P 1'
#
loop_
_entity.id
_entity.type
_entity.pdbx_description
1 polymer ?
#
loop_
_entity_poly.entity_id
_entity_poly.type
_entity_poly.pdbx_seq_one_letter_code
_entity_poly.pdbx_strand_id
1 'polypeptide(L)'
;MATYETEIHTGGGGWQPDAPLTVSITNRDPVVPEEGAPSTGTTVTWSGDQGNGSVTFFDNGSTFEGTAQFPGEGPVGYRGKYSG
;
A
#
# COMPACT_ATOMS: atom_id res chain seq x y z
N MET A 1 3.33 10.97 7.53
CA MET A 1 3.49 10.47 6.15
C MET A 1 4.35 9.23 6.21
N ALA A 2 3.94 8.13 5.59
CA ALA A 2 4.71 6.88 5.57
C ALA A 2 5.02 6.47 4.13
N THR A 3 6.28 6.09 3.89
CA THR A 3 6.77 5.64 2.58
C THR A 3 7.08 4.16 2.61
N TYR A 4 6.69 3.47 1.54
CA TYR A 4 6.88 2.04 1.37
C TYR A 4 7.60 1.76 0.06
N GLU A 5 8.61 0.90 0.12
CA GLU A 5 9.15 0.23 -1.06
C GLU A 5 8.19 -0.89 -1.46
N THR A 6 7.80 -0.92 -2.72
CA THR A 6 6.66 -1.72 -3.18
C THR A 6 7.06 -2.72 -4.26
N GLU A 7 6.26 -3.78 -4.37
CA GLU A 7 6.38 -4.78 -5.41
C GLU A 7 4.99 -5.17 -5.93
N ILE A 8 4.92 -5.54 -7.21
CA ILE A 8 3.71 -6.05 -7.87
C ILE A 8 3.87 -7.49 -8.34
N HIS A 9 2.75 -8.20 -8.47
CA HIS A 9 2.68 -9.56 -8.98
C HIS A 9 1.50 -9.75 -9.95
N THR A 10 1.79 -10.01 -11.23
CA THR A 10 0.81 -10.01 -12.34
C THR A 10 0.22 -11.40 -12.67
N GLY A 11 0.45 -12.41 -11.80
CA GLY A 11 -0.10 -13.76 -11.95
C GLY A 11 0.80 -14.74 -12.71
N GLY A 12 1.90 -14.25 -13.33
CA GLY A 12 2.99 -15.06 -13.86
C GLY A 12 4.34 -14.41 -13.57
N GLY A 13 5.35 -15.21 -13.20
CA GLY A 13 6.64 -14.70 -12.71
C GLY A 13 6.67 -14.52 -11.18
N GLY A 14 7.74 -13.92 -10.66
CA GLY A 14 7.87 -13.59 -9.23
C GLY A 14 7.44 -12.15 -8.93
N TRP A 15 7.61 -11.71 -7.69
CA TRP A 15 7.45 -10.29 -7.31
C TRP A 15 8.44 -9.40 -8.06
N GLN A 16 7.95 -8.29 -8.61
CA GLN A 16 8.75 -7.32 -9.35
C GLN A 16 8.73 -5.96 -8.62
N PRO A 17 9.85 -5.22 -8.54
CA PRO A 17 9.88 -3.89 -7.94
C PRO A 17 8.91 -2.91 -8.61
N ASP A 18 8.33 -2.01 -7.82
CA ASP A 18 7.41 -0.96 -8.25
C ASP A 18 7.83 0.43 -7.69
N ALA A 19 7.15 1.49 -8.13
CA ALA A 19 7.33 2.84 -7.61
C ALA A 19 6.88 2.93 -6.13
N PRO A 20 7.67 3.61 -5.26
CA PRO A 20 7.32 3.74 -3.85
C PRO A 20 5.93 4.32 -3.61
N LEU A 21 5.21 3.75 -2.64
CA LEU A 21 3.92 4.28 -2.19
C LEU A 21 4.14 5.23 -1.02
N THR A 22 3.59 6.45 -1.14
CA THR A 22 3.50 7.40 -0.03
C THR A 22 2.06 7.50 0.44
N VAL A 23 1.82 7.17 1.72
CA VAL A 23 0.51 7.31 2.35
C VAL A 23 0.52 8.52 3.28
N SER A 24 -0.40 9.45 3.02
CA SER A 24 -0.68 10.60 3.88
C SER A 24 -2.16 10.61 4.23
N ILE A 25 -2.47 10.39 5.50
CA ILE A 25 -3.83 10.42 6.03
C ILE A 25 -3.87 11.52 7.10
N THR A 26 -4.50 12.64 6.76
CA THR A 26 -4.60 13.82 7.62
C THR A 26 -5.91 13.82 8.41
N ASN A 27 -5.94 14.49 9.58
CA ASN A 27 -7.12 14.63 10.46
C ASN A 27 -7.68 13.31 11.00
N ARG A 28 -6.87 12.25 11.00
CA ARG A 28 -7.24 10.89 11.45
C ARG A 28 -6.11 10.22 12.24
N ASP A 29 -5.39 11.00 13.05
CA ASP A 29 -4.40 10.54 14.04
C ASP A 29 -4.76 9.24 14.78
N PRO A 30 -6.01 8.97 15.19
CA PRO A 30 -6.35 7.70 15.84
C PRO A 30 -6.26 6.45 14.92
N VAL A 31 -6.08 6.61 13.61
CA VAL A 31 -6.00 5.51 12.63
C VAL A 31 -4.63 5.48 11.96
N VAL A 32 -4.12 6.65 11.56
CA VAL A 32 -2.78 6.81 11.02
C VAL A 32 -2.17 8.07 11.62
N PRO A 33 -1.06 7.96 12.38
CA PRO A 33 -0.45 9.12 13.00
C PRO A 33 0.15 10.06 11.93
N GLU A 34 0.22 11.36 12.25
CA GLU A 34 0.83 12.39 11.38
C GLU A 34 2.25 11.99 10.94
N GLU A 35 3.00 11.32 11.82
CA GLU A 35 4.28 10.67 11.54
C GLU A 35 4.24 9.21 11.98
N GLY A 36 4.72 8.31 11.11
CA GLY A 36 4.77 6.87 11.39
C GLY A 36 3.77 6.03 10.59
N ALA A 37 3.84 4.72 10.80
CA ALA A 37 3.08 3.74 10.04
C ALA A 37 1.68 3.49 10.64
N PRO A 38 0.70 3.05 9.83
CA PRO A 38 -0.62 2.65 10.33
C PRO A 38 -0.54 1.48 11.31
N SER A 39 -1.49 1.38 12.24
CA SER A 39 -1.60 0.22 13.13
C SER A 39 -1.93 -1.07 12.37
N THR A 40 -1.49 -2.23 12.89
CA THR A 40 -1.85 -3.56 12.35
C THR A 40 -3.36 -3.71 12.20
N GLY A 41 -3.80 -4.25 11.06
CA GLY A 41 -5.21 -4.44 10.73
C GLY A 41 -5.88 -3.22 10.13
N THR A 42 -5.18 -2.08 10.04
CA THR A 42 -5.67 -0.94 9.25
C THR A 42 -5.80 -1.37 7.80
N THR A 43 -6.96 -1.11 7.18
CA THR A 43 -7.16 -1.30 5.74
C THR A 43 -7.33 0.05 5.07
N VAL A 44 -6.58 0.26 3.99
CA VAL A 44 -6.71 1.44 3.12
C VAL A 44 -7.25 0.98 1.78
N THR A 45 -8.36 1.59 1.36
CA THR A 45 -8.94 1.42 0.03
C THR A 45 -8.93 2.74 -0.72
N TRP A 46 -8.67 2.67 -2.02
CA TRP A 46 -8.74 3.84 -2.89
C TRP A 46 -9.34 3.47 -4.25
N SER A 47 -9.91 4.47 -4.91
CA SER A 47 -10.39 4.39 -6.28
C SER A 47 -10.25 5.77 -6.95
N GLY A 48 -9.81 5.78 -8.20
CA GLY A 48 -9.68 7.00 -8.99
C GLY A 48 -9.11 6.72 -10.38
N ASP A 49 -8.86 7.79 -11.13
CA ASP A 49 -8.40 7.71 -12.52
C ASP A 49 -7.01 7.06 -12.65
N GLN A 50 -6.22 7.06 -11.57
CA GLN A 50 -4.90 6.43 -11.49
C GLN A 50 -4.95 5.00 -10.93
N GLY A 51 -6.14 4.40 -10.91
CA GLY A 51 -6.34 3.03 -10.45
C GLY A 51 -7.04 2.92 -9.09
N ASN A 52 -7.19 1.69 -8.65
CA ASN A 52 -7.87 1.32 -7.43
C ASN A 52 -7.11 0.25 -6.68
N GLY A 53 -7.32 0.16 -5.37
CA GLY A 53 -6.69 -0.89 -4.58
C GLY A 53 -7.22 -0.98 -3.16
N SER A 54 -6.80 -2.06 -2.50
CA SER A 54 -7.13 -2.38 -1.12
C SER A 54 -5.92 -3.06 -0.50
N VAL A 55 -5.34 -2.45 0.53
CA VAL A 55 -4.20 -3.00 1.26
C VAL A 55 -4.48 -3.03 2.76
N THR A 56 -3.98 -4.06 3.42
CA THR A 56 -4.04 -4.22 4.88
C THR A 56 -2.65 -4.17 5.46
N PHE A 57 -2.48 -3.40 6.53
CA PHE A 57 -1.21 -3.21 7.23
C PHE A 57 -1.00 -4.29 8.29
N PHE A 58 0.23 -4.78 8.40
CA PHE A 58 0.66 -5.79 9.36
C PHE A 58 1.93 -5.32 10.08
N ASP A 59 2.33 -6.07 11.11
CA ASP A 59 3.60 -5.85 11.82
C ASP A 59 3.81 -4.39 12.27
N ASN A 60 2.77 -3.82 12.88
CA ASN A 60 2.69 -2.40 13.28
C ASN A 60 2.93 -1.42 12.12
N GLY A 61 2.41 -1.76 10.95
CA GLY A 61 2.50 -0.97 9.73
C GLY A 61 3.84 -1.06 9.02
N SER A 62 4.76 -1.92 9.46
CA SER A 62 6.04 -2.13 8.78
C SER A 62 5.88 -2.87 7.44
N THR A 63 4.77 -3.58 7.25
CA THR A 63 4.42 -4.26 6.01
C THR A 63 2.95 -4.00 5.66
N PHE A 64 2.61 -4.08 4.37
CA PHE A 64 1.24 -4.22 3.92
C PHE A 64 1.15 -5.22 2.77
N GLU A 65 -0.02 -5.84 2.62
CA GLU A 65 -0.34 -6.71 1.50
C GLU A 65 -1.77 -6.46 1.00
N GLY A 66 -2.02 -6.72 -0.27
CA GLY A 66 -3.34 -6.57 -0.87
C GLY A 66 -3.32 -6.68 -2.40
N THR A 67 -4.25 -5.97 -3.03
CA THR A 67 -4.38 -5.92 -4.48
C THR A 67 -4.51 -4.49 -4.98
N ALA A 68 -4.02 -4.26 -6.19
CA ALA A 68 -4.19 -3.01 -6.91
C ALA A 68 -4.54 -3.30 -8.37
N GLN A 69 -5.11 -2.32 -9.05
CA GLN A 69 -5.26 -2.31 -10.50
C GLN A 69 -4.92 -0.91 -10.98
N PHE A 70 -3.84 -0.79 -11.73
CA PHE A 70 -3.36 0.46 -12.30
C PHE A 70 -3.89 0.66 -13.73
N PRO A 71 -3.86 1.90 -14.27
CA PRO A 71 -4.38 2.19 -15.60
C PRO A 71 -3.69 1.36 -16.68
N GLY A 72 -4.48 0.64 -17.48
CA GLY A 72 -3.95 -0.21 -18.56
C GLY A 72 -3.46 -1.59 -18.11
N GLU A 73 -3.56 -1.93 -16.82
CA GLU A 73 -3.16 -3.22 -16.27
C GLU A 73 -4.36 -4.04 -15.77
N GLY A 74 -4.18 -5.37 -15.69
CA GLY A 74 -5.09 -6.23 -14.95
C GLY A 74 -4.85 -6.15 -13.44
N PRO A 75 -5.68 -6.78 -12.61
CA PRO A 75 -5.45 -6.84 -11.17
C PRO A 75 -4.10 -7.49 -10.84
N VAL A 76 -3.34 -6.84 -9.95
CA VAL A 76 -2.05 -7.32 -9.45
C VAL A 76 -2.09 -7.54 -7.95
N GLY A 77 -1.31 -8.51 -7.48
CA GLY A 77 -0.91 -8.57 -6.07
C GLY A 77 0.00 -7.38 -5.76
N TYR A 78 -0.19 -6.75 -4.61
CA TYR A 78 0.55 -5.56 -4.23
C TYR A 78 1.00 -5.65 -2.78
N ARG A 79 2.27 -5.38 -2.53
CA ARG A 79 2.83 -5.37 -1.17
C ARG A 79 3.87 -4.28 -1.03
N GLY A 80 4.10 -3.87 0.22
CA GLY A 80 5.15 -2.91 0.51
C GLY A 80 5.75 -3.08 1.89
N LYS A 81 6.98 -2.59 2.02
CA LYS A 81 7.76 -2.58 3.26
C LYS A 81 8.16 -1.16 3.61
N TYR A 82 7.93 -0.78 4.87
CA TYR A 82 8.24 0.56 5.37
C TYR A 82 9.74 0.85 5.23
N SER A 83 10.08 2.02 4.67
CA SER A 83 11.47 2.39 4.34
C SER A 83 12.10 3.43 5.28
N GLY A 84 11.37 3.93 6.27
CA GLY A 84 11.81 5.03 7.14
C GLY A 84 11.26 6.36 6.70
#